data_AF-A0A3D4YC56-F1
#
_entry.id   AF-A0A3D4YC56-F1
#
_cell.length_a   1.000
_cell.length_b   1.000
_cell.length_c   1.000
_cell.angle_alpha   90.00
_cell.angle_beta   90.00
_cell.angle_gamma   90.00
#
_symmetry.space_group_name_H-M   'P 1'
#
loop_
_entity.id
_entity.type
_entity.pdbx_description
1 polymer ?
#
loop_
_entity_poly.entity_id
_entity_poly.type
_entity_poly.pdbx_seq_one_letter_code
_entity_poly.pdbx_strand_id
1 'polypeptide(L)'
;MSRIHGLNTNMFYKNLREQGAELLKPLNIEQLENSFNIYNLNGDFASFYQNTNGLIYESFRVLPFYDANNTKKTWDSFEKANADKSKFSLERSVKNNFLVFAEIGSRHCGLYQKNNGSLWFEDDNGFHQTDMNLGEFIIACIKEQNRKEYA
;
A
#
# COMPACT_ATOMS: atom_id res chain seq x y z
N MET A 1 5.19 16.68 -14.01
CA MET A 1 3.87 16.26 -13.51
C MET A 1 3.88 14.73 -13.44
N SER A 2 4.00 14.16 -12.25
CA SER A 2 4.10 12.70 -12.08
C SER A 2 2.75 12.05 -12.38
N ARG A 3 2.69 11.15 -13.36
CA ARG A 3 1.50 10.38 -13.73
C ARG A 3 1.54 9.07 -12.95
N ILE A 4 0.64 8.91 -11.99
CA ILE A 4 0.14 7.57 -11.65
C ILE A 4 -0.49 7.07 -12.96
N HIS A 5 0.11 6.08 -13.60
CA HIS A 5 -0.13 5.79 -15.02
C HIS A 5 -1.64 5.68 -15.33
N GLY A 6 -2.16 6.65 -16.08
CA GLY A 6 -3.55 6.69 -16.55
C GLY A 6 -4.52 7.65 -15.83
N LEU A 7 -4.22 8.10 -14.60
CA LEU A 7 -5.11 8.97 -13.83
C LEU A 7 -4.49 10.34 -13.55
N ASN A 8 -5.29 11.40 -13.61
CA ASN A 8 -4.88 12.70 -13.13
C ASN A 8 -4.67 12.62 -11.60
N THR A 9 -3.43 12.77 -11.15
CA THR A 9 -3.00 12.62 -9.75
C THR A 9 -3.88 13.40 -8.77
N ASN A 10 -4.25 14.65 -9.09
CA ASN A 10 -5.12 15.45 -8.23
C ASN A 10 -6.54 14.88 -8.16
N MET A 11 -7.05 14.38 -9.29
CA MET A 11 -8.37 13.76 -9.37
C MET A 11 -8.41 12.42 -8.63
N PHE A 12 -7.35 11.61 -8.74
CA PHE A 12 -7.22 10.35 -8.01
C PHE A 12 -7.36 10.57 -6.50
N TYR A 13 -6.52 11.42 -5.90
CA TYR A 13 -6.59 11.67 -4.45
C TYR A 13 -7.87 12.37 -4.01
N LYS A 14 -8.44 13.24 -4.86
CA LYS A 14 -9.75 13.84 -4.60
C LYS A 14 -10.84 12.75 -4.51
N ASN A 15 -10.90 11.86 -5.49
CA ASN A 15 -11.88 10.78 -5.54
C ASN A 15 -11.74 9.82 -4.35
N LEU A 16 -10.51 9.54 -3.89
CA LEU A 16 -10.27 8.72 -2.70
C LEU A 16 -10.86 9.38 -1.45
N ARG A 17 -10.66 10.68 -1.26
CA ARG A 17 -11.24 11.43 -0.14
C ARG A 17 -12.76 11.50 -0.21
N GLU A 18 -13.32 11.70 -1.40
CA GLU A 18 -14.78 11.72 -1.62
C GLU A 18 -15.44 10.38 -1.31
N GLN A 19 -14.71 9.27 -1.47
CA GLN A 19 -15.17 7.95 -1.04
C GLN A 19 -15.02 7.72 0.47
N GLY A 20 -14.36 8.62 1.21
CA GLY A 20 -14.18 8.52 2.66
C GLY A 20 -12.80 8.02 3.11
N ALA A 21 -11.85 7.83 2.19
CA ALA A 21 -10.50 7.39 2.55
C ALA A 21 -9.72 8.47 3.32
N GLU A 22 -9.12 8.08 4.44
CA GLU A 22 -8.17 8.89 5.18
C GLU A 22 -6.80 8.79 4.51
N LEU A 23 -6.32 9.91 3.97
CA LEU A 23 -4.97 10.03 3.41
C LEU A 23 -4.02 10.58 4.47
N LEU A 24 -2.96 9.82 4.78
CA LEU A 24 -1.97 10.24 5.76
C LEU A 24 -1.07 11.32 5.19
N LYS A 25 -0.61 12.23 6.05
CA LYS A 25 0.29 13.32 5.66
C LYS A 25 1.57 12.74 5.04
N PRO A 26 2.01 13.22 3.86
CA PRO A 26 3.25 12.73 3.25
C PRO A 26 4.45 13.02 4.16
N LEU A 27 5.44 12.12 4.09
CA LEU A 27 6.74 12.33 4.73
C LEU A 27 7.53 13.41 3.99
N ASN A 28 8.61 13.89 4.63
CA ASN A 28 9.54 14.75 3.93
C ASN A 28 10.33 13.97 2.86
N ILE A 29 10.92 14.69 1.90
CA ILE A 29 11.59 14.08 0.74
C ILE A 29 12.75 13.18 1.18
N GLU A 30 13.56 13.61 2.15
CA GLU A 30 14.72 12.85 2.63
C GLU A 30 14.31 11.50 3.26
N GLN A 31 13.24 11.49 4.05
CA GLN A 31 12.68 10.26 4.62
C GLN A 31 12.17 9.32 3.53
N LEU A 32 11.47 9.85 2.52
CA LEU A 32 10.95 9.05 1.40
C LEU A 32 12.07 8.45 0.56
N GLU A 33 13.09 9.23 0.21
CA GLU A 33 14.24 8.77 -0.57
C GLU A 33 15.00 7.65 0.14
N ASN A 34 15.22 7.79 1.46
CA ASN A 34 15.83 6.74 2.27
C ASN A 34 15.01 5.45 2.25
N SER A 35 13.69 5.54 2.45
CA SER A 35 12.80 4.37 2.38
C SER A 35 12.80 3.71 1.01
N PHE A 36 12.73 4.47 -0.08
CA PHE A 36 12.75 3.90 -1.43
C PHE A 36 14.06 3.22 -1.78
N ASN A 37 15.19 3.78 -1.35
CA ASN A 37 16.50 3.16 -1.55
C ASN A 37 16.62 1.83 -0.78
N ILE A 38 16.05 1.73 0.42
CA ILE A 38 16.05 0.49 1.22
C ILE A 38 15.18 -0.60 0.57
N TYR A 39 14.02 -0.22 0.05
CA TYR A 39 12.98 -1.17 -0.38
C TYR A 39 12.91 -1.40 -1.90
N ASN A 40 13.65 -0.64 -2.70
CA ASN A 40 13.68 -0.75 -4.16
C ASN A 40 12.27 -0.74 -4.80
N LEU A 41 11.44 0.21 -4.38
CA LEU A 41 10.09 0.39 -4.88
C LEU A 41 10.08 1.10 -6.25
N ASN A 42 9.10 0.78 -7.09
CA ASN A 42 8.98 1.37 -8.43
C ASN A 42 8.43 2.81 -8.42
N GLY A 43 8.31 3.41 -9.61
CA GLY A 43 7.86 4.79 -9.78
C GLY A 43 6.41 5.09 -9.36
N ASP A 44 5.53 4.08 -9.34
CA ASP A 44 4.14 4.25 -8.91
C ASP A 44 4.07 4.42 -7.39
N PHE A 45 4.82 3.63 -6.63
CA PHE A 45 4.97 3.82 -5.18
C PHE A 45 5.63 5.16 -4.85
N ALA A 46 6.64 5.56 -5.63
CA ALA A 46 7.28 6.87 -5.47
C ALA A 46 6.27 8.01 -5.61
N SER A 47 5.50 7.98 -6.69
CA SER A 47 4.44 8.96 -6.94
C SER A 47 3.36 8.92 -5.87
N PHE A 48 3.02 7.72 -5.37
CA PHE A 48 2.04 7.56 -4.31
C PHE A 48 2.48 8.22 -3.00
N TYR A 49 3.65 7.85 -2.48
CA TYR A 49 4.10 8.32 -1.17
C TYR A 49 4.56 9.79 -1.15
N GLN A 50 4.92 10.36 -2.31
CA GLN A 50 5.14 11.80 -2.44
C GLN A 50 3.87 12.63 -2.15
N ASN A 51 2.68 12.05 -2.33
CA ASN A 51 1.41 12.74 -2.12
C ASN A 51 0.73 12.34 -0.80
N THR A 52 1.00 11.15 -0.28
CA THR A 52 0.41 10.67 0.98
C THR A 52 1.25 9.58 1.63
N ASN A 53 1.44 9.59 2.94
CA ASN A 53 2.20 8.53 3.62
C ASN A 53 1.33 7.28 3.88
N GLY A 54 0.55 6.81 2.91
CA GLY A 54 -0.39 5.71 3.11
C GLY A 54 -1.86 6.16 3.20
N LEU A 55 -2.74 5.17 3.16
CA LEU A 55 -4.19 5.34 3.05
C LEU A 55 -4.87 4.40 4.02
N ILE A 56 -5.95 4.87 4.66
CA ILE A 56 -6.81 4.06 5.52
C ILE A 56 -8.25 4.17 5.01
N TYR A 57 -8.90 3.03 4.75
CA TYR A 57 -10.31 2.96 4.36
C TYR A 57 -10.93 1.66 4.92
N GLU A 58 -11.74 1.78 5.97
CA GLU A 58 -12.31 0.63 6.68
C GLU A 58 -11.22 -0.40 7.06
N SER A 59 -11.34 -1.64 6.57
CA SER A 59 -10.36 -2.71 6.77
C SER A 59 -9.19 -2.70 5.77
N PHE A 60 -9.26 -1.87 4.74
CA PHE A 60 -8.21 -1.71 3.73
C PHE A 60 -7.23 -0.60 4.11
N ARG A 61 -5.93 -0.87 3.99
CA ARG A 61 -4.87 0.10 4.23
C ARG A 61 -3.74 -0.06 3.24
N VAL A 62 -3.27 1.05 2.66
CA VAL A 62 -1.92 1.11 2.11
C VAL A 62 -0.99 1.52 3.25
N LEU A 63 -0.05 0.65 3.59
CA LEU A 63 0.73 0.78 4.81
C LEU A 63 1.59 2.06 4.78
N PRO A 64 1.59 2.86 5.86
CA PRO A 64 2.45 4.02 5.95
C PRO A 64 3.91 3.61 6.16
N PHE A 65 4.86 4.44 5.72
CA PHE A 65 6.19 4.41 6.33
C PHE A 65 6.12 4.97 7.75
N TYR A 66 7.01 4.51 8.62
CA TYR A 66 7.02 4.94 10.01
C TYR A 66 7.29 6.46 10.13
N ASP A 67 6.40 7.18 10.83
CA ASP A 67 6.56 8.60 11.13
C ASP A 67 6.66 8.81 12.65
N ALA A 68 7.82 9.28 13.12
CA ALA A 68 8.03 9.60 14.53
C ALA A 68 7.09 10.71 15.04
N ASN A 69 6.58 11.57 14.16
CA ASN A 69 5.63 12.63 14.51
C ASN A 69 4.18 12.14 14.55
N ASN A 70 3.90 10.94 14.05
CA ASN A 70 2.55 10.37 13.99
C ASN A 70 2.53 8.86 14.31
N THR A 71 3.22 8.48 15.39
CA THR A 71 3.42 7.08 15.79
C THR A 71 2.12 6.29 15.96
N LYS A 72 1.03 6.94 16.39
CA LYS A 72 -0.27 6.28 16.56
C LYS A 72 -0.84 5.76 15.24
N LYS A 73 -0.72 6.52 14.16
CA LYS A 73 -1.24 6.15 12.83
C LYS A 73 -0.25 5.30 12.04
N THR A 74 1.04 5.39 12.36
CA THR A 74 2.10 4.61 11.69
C THR A 74 2.66 3.50 12.57
N TRP A 75 1.92 3.06 13.60
CA TRP A 75 2.37 1.97 14.45
C TRP A 75 2.48 0.66 13.67
N ASP A 76 1.51 0.39 12.80
CA ASP A 76 1.49 -0.73 11.86
C ASP A 76 2.09 -0.31 10.51
N SER A 77 3.37 0.07 10.51
CA SER A 77 4.05 0.60 9.33
C SER A 77 4.52 -0.47 8.34
N PHE A 78 4.93 -0.02 7.16
CA PHE A 78 5.57 -0.79 6.11
C PHE A 78 6.79 -1.55 6.65
N GLU A 79 7.63 -0.89 7.45
CA GLU A 79 8.82 -1.50 8.06
C GLU A 79 8.44 -2.66 8.98
N LYS A 80 7.39 -2.50 9.81
CA LYS A 80 6.93 -3.56 10.70
C LYS A 80 6.26 -4.72 9.96
N ALA A 81 5.49 -4.43 8.92
CA ALA A 81 4.88 -5.46 8.10
C ALA A 81 5.92 -6.36 7.42
N ASN A 82 7.11 -5.82 7.15
CA ASN A 82 8.22 -6.52 6.49
C ASN A 82 9.33 -6.98 7.46
N ALA A 83 9.16 -6.80 8.77
CA ALA A 83 10.07 -7.32 9.77
C ALA A 83 9.91 -8.86 9.94
N ASP A 84 10.90 -9.49 10.58
CA ASP A 84 10.85 -10.92 10.91
C ASP A 84 9.59 -11.24 11.74
N LYS A 85 9.33 -10.44 12.77
CA LYS A 85 8.12 -10.49 13.60
C LYS A 85 7.07 -9.52 13.05
N SER A 86 6.39 -9.95 12.00
CA SER A 86 5.26 -9.23 11.40
C SER A 86 3.94 -9.84 11.84
N LYS A 87 2.85 -9.04 11.83
CA LYS A 87 1.48 -9.55 11.99
C LYS A 87 1.04 -10.42 10.82
N PHE A 88 1.66 -10.25 9.65
CA PHE A 88 1.44 -11.08 8.47
C PHE A 88 2.32 -12.33 8.58
N SER A 89 1.67 -13.48 8.71
CA SER A 89 2.32 -14.79 8.85
C SER A 89 2.80 -15.31 7.49
N LEU A 90 3.72 -14.59 6.85
CA LEU A 90 4.34 -15.00 5.59
C LEU A 90 5.59 -15.85 5.84
N GLU A 91 5.74 -16.92 5.06
CA GLU A 91 6.97 -17.73 5.06
C GLU A 91 8.18 -16.89 4.65
N ARG A 92 9.36 -17.29 5.16
CA ARG A 92 10.63 -16.60 4.86
C ARG A 92 10.94 -16.59 3.37
N SER A 93 10.60 -17.67 2.66
CA SER A 93 10.69 -17.82 1.20
C SER A 93 9.95 -16.70 0.46
N VAL A 94 8.74 -16.36 0.92
CA VAL A 94 7.91 -15.28 0.37
C VAL A 94 8.53 -13.92 0.72
N LYS A 95 8.86 -13.67 2.00
CA LYS A 95 9.46 -12.39 2.43
C LYS A 95 10.80 -12.05 1.74
N ASN A 96 11.53 -13.06 1.27
CA ASN A 96 12.75 -12.84 0.50
C ASN A 96 12.46 -12.16 -0.86
N ASN A 97 11.35 -12.53 -1.51
CA ASN A 97 11.01 -12.07 -2.85
C ASN A 97 9.95 -10.97 -2.88
N PHE A 98 9.17 -10.82 -1.80
CA PHE A 98 8.03 -9.92 -1.72
C PHE A 98 8.16 -8.93 -0.56
N LEU A 99 7.49 -7.79 -0.69
CA LEU A 99 7.25 -6.81 0.36
C LEU A 99 5.75 -6.65 0.57
N VAL A 100 5.31 -6.65 1.82
CA VAL A 100 3.92 -6.29 2.16
C VAL A 100 3.77 -4.78 2.08
N PHE A 101 2.86 -4.30 1.24
CA PHE A 101 2.58 -2.87 1.10
C PHE A 101 1.15 -2.49 1.52
N ALA A 102 0.24 -3.45 1.61
CA ALA A 102 -1.15 -3.20 1.97
C ALA A 102 -1.74 -4.29 2.86
N GLU A 103 -2.72 -3.90 3.66
CA GLU A 103 -3.66 -4.77 4.38
C GLU A 103 -4.99 -4.69 3.63
N ILE A 104 -5.53 -5.80 3.12
CA ILE A 104 -6.73 -5.80 2.24
C ILE A 104 -7.96 -6.45 2.89
N GLY A 105 -7.92 -6.68 4.21
CA GLY A 105 -8.99 -7.30 5.00
C GLY A 105 -8.41 -8.04 6.21
N SER A 106 -9.25 -8.78 6.94
CA SER A 106 -8.91 -9.52 8.17
C SER A 106 -7.84 -10.62 7.98
N ARG A 107 -6.58 -10.18 7.77
CA ARG A 107 -5.31 -10.93 7.59
C ARG A 107 -4.80 -11.12 6.17
N HIS A 108 -5.51 -10.66 5.15
CA HIS A 108 -4.99 -10.67 3.78
C HIS A 108 -4.10 -9.46 3.51
N CYS A 109 -3.09 -9.64 2.65
CA CYS A 109 -2.14 -8.59 2.31
C CYS A 109 -2.00 -8.36 0.80
N GLY A 110 -1.64 -7.11 0.47
CA GLY A 110 -1.09 -6.75 -0.83
C GLY A 110 0.43 -6.85 -0.79
N LEU A 111 1.00 -7.48 -1.81
CA LEU A 111 2.42 -7.79 -1.94
C LEU A 111 3.03 -7.12 -3.19
N TYR A 112 4.26 -6.65 -3.05
CA TYR A 112 5.09 -6.12 -4.12
C TYR A 112 6.26 -7.06 -4.36
N GLN A 113 6.40 -7.57 -5.59
CA GLN A 113 7.50 -8.46 -5.94
C GLN A 113 8.77 -7.67 -6.28
N LYS A 114 9.86 -7.91 -5.53
CA LYS A 114 11.08 -7.09 -5.59
C LYS A 114 11.84 -7.14 -6.92
N ASN A 115 11.71 -8.24 -7.67
CA ASN A 115 12.51 -8.50 -8.88
C ASN A 115 11.95 -7.82 -10.14
N ASN A 116 10.63 -7.76 -10.28
CA ASN A 116 9.93 -7.27 -11.48
C ASN A 116 8.92 -6.16 -11.18
N GLY A 117 8.71 -5.83 -9.92
CA GLY A 117 7.79 -4.80 -9.48
C GLY A 117 6.30 -5.14 -9.63
N SER A 118 5.96 -6.41 -9.88
CA SER A 118 4.57 -6.84 -10.01
C SER A 118 3.83 -6.78 -8.68
N LEU A 119 2.53 -6.52 -8.75
CA LEU A 119 1.64 -6.54 -7.61
C LEU A 119 0.98 -7.90 -7.48
N TRP A 120 0.88 -8.34 -6.23
CA TRP A 120 0.24 -9.58 -5.82
C TRP A 120 -0.71 -9.29 -4.67
N PHE A 121 -1.69 -10.16 -4.46
CA PHE A 121 -2.58 -10.09 -3.32
C PHE A 121 -2.86 -11.49 -2.77
N GLU A 122 -3.23 -11.55 -1.51
CA GLU A 122 -3.65 -12.76 -0.82
C GLU A 122 -5.16 -12.83 -0.71
N ASP A 123 -5.75 -13.99 -0.98
CA ASP A 123 -7.14 -14.31 -0.66
C ASP A 123 -7.24 -15.72 -0.04
N ASP A 124 -8.45 -16.24 0.13
CA ASP A 124 -8.69 -17.57 0.72
C ASP A 124 -8.08 -18.73 -0.10
N ASN A 125 -7.75 -18.51 -1.37
CA ASN A 125 -7.14 -19.48 -2.28
C ASN A 125 -5.62 -19.31 -2.40
N GLY A 126 -5.03 -18.31 -1.74
CA GLY A 126 -3.60 -18.08 -1.68
C GLY A 126 -3.15 -16.78 -2.35
N PHE A 127 -1.96 -16.80 -2.94
CA PHE A 127 -1.34 -15.61 -3.54
C PHE A 127 -1.58 -15.55 -5.04
N HIS A 128 -2.08 -14.41 -5.50
CA HIS A 128 -2.44 -14.14 -6.88
C HIS A 128 -1.70 -12.92 -7.41
N GLN A 129 -1.11 -13.04 -8.60
CA GLN A 129 -0.55 -11.90 -9.33
C GLN A 129 -1.67 -11.12 -10.01
N THR A 130 -1.52 -9.80 -10.10
CA THR A 130 -2.39 -8.94 -10.91
C THR A 130 -1.58 -8.16 -11.96
N ASP A 131 -2.25 -7.79 -13.04
CA ASP A 131 -1.79 -6.87 -14.08
C ASP A 131 -2.11 -5.39 -13.76
N MET A 132 -2.83 -5.12 -12.67
CA MET A 132 -3.15 -3.77 -12.22
C MET A 132 -1.91 -3.00 -11.78
N ASN A 133 -1.90 -1.69 -12.06
CA ASN A 133 -0.99 -0.76 -11.40
C ASN A 133 -1.47 -0.42 -9.97
N LEU A 134 -0.64 0.29 -9.20
CA LEU A 134 -0.96 0.61 -7.79
C LEU A 134 -2.25 1.40 -7.64
N GLY A 135 -2.52 2.36 -8.53
CA GLY A 135 -3.74 3.18 -8.47
C GLY A 135 -5.00 2.36 -8.75
N GLU A 136 -4.94 1.50 -9.76
CA GLU A 136 -6.01 0.56 -10.11
C GLU A 136 -6.29 -0.42 -8.96
N PHE A 137 -5.23 -0.97 -8.37
CA PHE A 137 -5.31 -1.87 -7.22
C PHE A 137 -6.04 -1.21 -6.03
N ILE A 138 -5.63 0.01 -5.66
CA ILE A 138 -6.26 0.77 -4.56
C ILE A 138 -7.75 0.99 -4.83
N ILE A 139 -8.12 1.37 -6.05
CA ILE A 139 -9.52 1.60 -6.43
C ILE A 139 -10.31 0.29 -6.37
N ALA A 140 -9.74 -0.83 -6.83
CA ALA A 140 -10.37 -2.14 -6.77
C ALA A 140 -10.64 -2.56 -5.32
N CYS A 141 -9.67 -2.40 -4.41
CA CYS A 141 -9.83 -2.71 -3.00
C CYS A 141 -10.94 -1.89 -2.34
N ILE A 142 -10.98 -0.58 -2.59
CA ILE A 142 -12.03 0.30 -2.01
C ILE A 142 -13.42 -0.09 -2.53
N LYS A 143 -13.55 -0.35 -3.84
CA LYS A 143 -14.82 -0.81 -4.43
C LYS A 143 -15.29 -2.12 -3.81
N GLU A 144 -14.38 -3.05 -3.52
CA GLU A 144 -14.72 -4.33 -2.92
C GLU A 144 -15.20 -4.18 -1.48
N GLN A 145 -14.59 -3.29 -0.68
CA GLN A 145 -15.07 -2.99 0.67
C GLN A 145 -16.52 -2.46 0.64
N ASN A 146 -16.84 -1.56 -0.29
CA ASN A 146 -18.19 -1.01 -0.43
C ASN A 146 -19.22 -2.07 -0.83
N ARG A 147 -18.84 -3.11 -1.59
CA ARG A 147 -19.76 -4.21 -1.92
C ARG A 147 -20.11 -5.05 -0.69
N LYS A 148 -19.15 -5.26 0.21
CA LYS A 148 -19.34 -6.03 1.45
C LYS A 148 -20.25 -5.33 2.45
N GLU A 149 -20.41 -4.02 2.37
CA GLU A 149 -21.37 -3.27 3.21
C GLU A 149 -22.85 -3.49 2.81
N TYR A 150 -23.10 -3.95 1.58
CA TYR A 150 -24.46 -4.15 1.04
C TYR A 150 -24.84 -5.63 0.83
N ALA A 151 -23.99 -6.57 1.25
CA ALA A 151 -24.21 -8.02 1.16
C ALA A 151 -24.59 -8.60 2.53
#